data_AF-E4TV58-F1
#
_entry.id   AF-E4TV58-F1
#
_cell.length_a   1.000
_cell.length_b   1.000
_cell.length_c   1.000
_cell.angle_alpha   90.00
_cell.angle_beta   90.00
_cell.angle_gamma   90.00
#
_symmetry.space_group_name_H-M   'P 1'
#
loop_
_entity.id
_entity.type
_entity.pdbx_description
1 polymer ?
#
loop_
_entity_poly.entity_id
_entity_poly.type
_entity_poly.pdbx_seq_one_letter_code
_entity_poly.pdbx_strand_id
1 'polypeptide(L)'
;MQDSYFIKFKTDTSEYSLPEKFTFPFSYEPHPLTELAANELQENLKAANIKNEISGKMYGVLVVQNQSGELGYLTSFSGQDYDGDPPVNFVPPIYDRLELKGFYKKGEEELVKINRKIKQLEEDRNFNKLMAELKEQSKKSNLELKSAQEKKQMAKALRKEKREEGMVNLSPEAFDKLDEQLRKESINEDYNYKKLNKGWKKKIASIQSKVAVYESQIQRLKKERKQRSIKLQKQIFDQYQFLNVKGQRKGLEEIFEPLVYPPSGAGDCALPKLLQYAFVSQYKPIAMGEFWWGKAPKSELRKEGRFYPACSGKCKPILGHMLKGLNLEDDPLLQYTAEDKVIEKLYEDEQIVVIVKPAGLLSIPSKEIKDSVLTRMQKTYPKATGPLLAHRLDKMTSGIMLISKDLDSHKFLQKQFMDKTIQKRYCAVLEGTLDKSEGEVNLPLAVDEDNRPMQKVDFESGRKALTKWRLISNNDKKSMVTFIPVTGRTHQLRVHAAHPKGLDAPIIGDTLYGNKAERLMLHAEYIQFKHPQNGRIMQFENMASFGI
;
A
#
# COMPACT_ATOMS: atom_id res chain seq x y z
N MET A 1 28.04 -17.17 -28.49
CA MET A 1 27.86 -15.72 -28.28
C MET A 1 28.96 -15.31 -27.32
N GLN A 2 29.72 -14.25 -27.64
CA GLN A 2 30.82 -13.78 -26.81
C GLN A 2 30.34 -13.51 -25.38
N ASP A 3 31.19 -13.83 -24.40
CA ASP A 3 31.05 -13.65 -22.94
C ASP A 3 30.89 -12.17 -22.50
N SER A 4 30.29 -11.29 -23.32
CA SER A 4 30.40 -9.83 -23.21
C SER A 4 29.88 -9.22 -21.91
N TYR A 5 28.95 -9.91 -21.25
CA TYR A 5 28.34 -9.46 -20.00
C TYR A 5 28.86 -10.19 -18.76
N PHE A 6 29.74 -11.19 -18.91
CA PHE A 6 30.38 -11.87 -17.79
C PHE A 6 31.51 -11.00 -17.26
N ILE A 7 31.39 -10.55 -16.01
CA ILE A 7 32.38 -9.70 -15.37
C ILE A 7 33.20 -10.57 -14.41
N LYS A 8 34.52 -10.61 -14.63
CA LYS A 8 35.46 -11.25 -13.70
C LYS A 8 35.63 -10.37 -12.47
N PHE A 9 35.76 -10.99 -11.31
CA PHE A 9 36.11 -10.27 -10.08
C PHE A 9 37.50 -9.63 -10.22
N LYS A 10 37.66 -8.40 -9.70
CA LYS A 10 38.96 -7.74 -9.64
C LYS A 10 39.83 -8.31 -8.52
N THR A 11 39.19 -8.77 -7.46
CA THR A 11 39.82 -9.38 -6.29
C THR A 11 39.87 -10.90 -6.43
N ASP A 12 40.90 -11.54 -5.89
CA ASP A 12 40.94 -13.00 -5.81
C ASP A 12 39.77 -13.52 -4.96
N THR A 13 39.05 -14.50 -5.50
CA THR A 13 37.88 -15.12 -4.87
C THR A 13 38.17 -16.49 -4.25
N SER A 14 39.42 -16.95 -4.28
CA SER A 14 39.82 -18.29 -3.82
C SER A 14 39.52 -18.55 -2.33
N GLU A 15 39.48 -17.51 -1.50
CA GLU A 15 39.21 -17.59 -0.07
C GLU A 15 37.72 -17.74 0.30
N TYR A 16 36.81 -17.50 -0.65
CA TYR A 16 35.37 -17.59 -0.40
C TYR A 16 34.84 -19.00 -0.66
N SER A 17 34.16 -19.58 0.34
CA SER A 17 33.39 -20.81 0.12
C SER A 17 32.17 -20.53 -0.75
N LEU A 18 31.83 -21.47 -1.64
CA LEU A 18 30.63 -21.38 -2.44
C LEU A 18 29.41 -21.84 -1.63
N PRO A 19 28.25 -21.18 -1.75
CA PRO A 19 27.04 -21.62 -1.07
C PRO A 19 26.53 -22.94 -1.69
N GLU A 20 26.05 -23.85 -0.84
CA GLU A 20 25.47 -25.12 -1.27
C GLU A 20 24.08 -24.96 -1.94
N LYS A 21 23.35 -23.93 -1.49
CA LYS A 21 22.01 -23.57 -1.96
C LYS A 21 22.05 -22.15 -2.52
N PHE A 22 21.27 -21.87 -3.55
CA PHE A 22 21.12 -20.53 -4.11
C PHE A 22 20.28 -19.65 -3.17
N THR A 23 20.66 -18.37 -3.08
CA THR A 23 20.03 -17.36 -2.22
C THR A 23 18.51 -17.30 -2.34
N PHE A 24 17.79 -17.34 -1.22
CA PHE A 24 16.34 -17.15 -1.22
C PHE A 24 15.96 -15.66 -1.44
N PRO A 25 15.29 -15.30 -2.55
CA PRO A 25 15.26 -13.90 -2.98
C PRO A 25 14.36 -12.96 -2.19
N PHE A 26 13.48 -13.48 -1.33
CA PHE A 26 12.47 -12.68 -0.64
C PHE A 26 12.83 -12.37 0.82
N SER A 27 13.93 -12.94 1.33
CA SER A 27 14.48 -12.65 2.66
C SER A 27 15.85 -13.30 2.75
N TYR A 28 16.92 -12.52 2.72
CA TYR A 28 18.29 -13.05 2.74
C TYR A 28 19.28 -12.07 3.37
N GLU A 29 20.44 -12.59 3.76
CA GLU A 29 21.68 -11.83 3.92
C GLU A 29 22.56 -12.11 2.69
N PRO A 30 23.16 -11.08 2.07
CA PRO A 30 23.96 -11.28 0.87
C PRO A 30 25.18 -12.16 1.18
N HIS A 31 25.49 -13.09 0.30
CA HIS A 31 26.72 -13.87 0.38
C HIS A 31 27.94 -12.93 0.23
N PRO A 32 29.11 -13.20 0.84
CA PRO A 32 30.29 -12.34 0.71
C PRO A 32 30.72 -12.07 -0.75
N LEU A 33 30.61 -13.06 -1.64
CA LEU A 33 30.84 -12.87 -3.09
C LEU A 33 29.83 -11.89 -3.74
N THR A 34 28.57 -11.90 -3.27
CA THR A 34 27.55 -10.94 -3.71
C THR A 34 27.90 -9.54 -3.23
N GLU A 35 28.36 -9.38 -1.98
CA GLU A 35 28.79 -8.07 -1.46
C GLU A 35 29.99 -7.53 -2.25
N LEU A 36 30.97 -8.39 -2.56
CA LEU A 36 32.11 -8.03 -3.41
C LEU A 36 31.66 -7.55 -4.79
N ALA A 37 30.80 -8.30 -5.48
CA ALA A 37 30.26 -7.91 -6.79
C ALA A 37 29.46 -6.60 -6.72
N ALA A 38 28.67 -6.41 -5.65
CA ALA A 38 27.90 -5.18 -5.45
C ALA A 38 28.81 -3.98 -5.20
N ASN A 39 29.90 -4.14 -4.44
CA ASN A 39 30.88 -3.08 -4.21
C ASN A 39 31.57 -2.65 -5.51
N GLU A 40 32.03 -3.62 -6.32
CA GLU A 40 32.62 -3.32 -7.63
C GLU A 40 31.61 -2.62 -8.57
N LEU A 41 30.34 -3.04 -8.55
CA LEU A 41 29.29 -2.34 -9.30
C LEU A 41 29.09 -0.91 -8.79
N GLN A 42 29.03 -0.69 -7.47
CA GLN A 42 28.91 0.65 -6.89
C GLN A 42 30.07 1.57 -7.27
N GLU A 43 31.30 1.06 -7.33
CA GLU A 43 32.46 1.81 -7.84
C GLU A 43 32.27 2.21 -9.30
N ASN A 44 31.81 1.29 -10.15
CA ASN A 44 31.56 1.56 -11.56
C ASN A 44 30.43 2.60 -11.74
N LEU A 45 29.36 2.53 -10.92
CA LEU A 45 28.28 3.53 -10.92
C LEU A 45 28.80 4.92 -10.53
N LYS A 46 29.68 5.01 -9.53
CA LYS A 46 30.34 6.27 -9.13
C LYS A 46 31.23 6.80 -10.23
N ALA A 47 32.05 5.95 -10.85
CA ALA A 47 32.95 6.32 -11.94
C ALA A 47 32.19 6.84 -13.18
N ALA A 48 31.03 6.23 -13.47
CA ALA A 48 30.12 6.66 -14.53
C ALA A 48 29.24 7.88 -14.15
N ASN A 49 29.42 8.45 -12.95
CA ASN A 49 28.65 9.58 -12.42
C ASN A 49 27.12 9.34 -12.40
N ILE A 50 26.69 8.10 -12.17
CA ILE A 50 25.27 7.73 -12.09
C ILE A 50 24.79 7.99 -10.65
N LYS A 51 24.16 9.14 -10.42
CA LYS A 51 23.69 9.55 -9.08
C LYS A 51 22.18 9.43 -8.85
N ASN A 52 21.38 9.28 -9.91
CA ASN A 52 19.91 9.17 -9.83
C ASN A 52 19.28 10.24 -8.90
N GLU A 53 19.51 11.52 -9.22
CA GLU A 53 19.21 12.65 -8.31
C GLU A 53 17.71 12.88 -8.03
N ILE A 54 16.84 12.46 -8.96
CA ILE A 54 15.38 12.62 -8.84
C ILE A 54 14.78 11.48 -7.99
N SER A 55 15.16 10.24 -8.27
CA SER A 55 14.79 9.04 -7.54
C SER A 55 15.78 7.93 -7.89
N GLY A 56 16.29 7.26 -6.86
CA GLY A 56 17.14 6.08 -7.00
C GLY A 56 16.43 4.90 -7.65
N LYS A 57 17.18 3.80 -7.82
CA LYS A 57 16.73 2.56 -8.45
C LYS A 57 17.29 1.34 -7.75
N MET A 58 16.65 0.19 -7.97
CA MET A 58 17.21 -1.11 -7.60
C MET A 58 18.25 -1.53 -8.63
N TYR A 59 19.44 -1.88 -8.16
CA TYR A 59 20.49 -2.54 -8.93
C TYR A 59 20.65 -3.96 -8.43
N GLY A 60 21.04 -4.87 -9.31
CA GLY A 60 21.19 -6.28 -8.99
C GLY A 60 22.54 -6.79 -9.46
N VAL A 61 23.09 -7.70 -8.66
CA VAL A 61 24.24 -8.54 -9.02
C VAL A 61 23.86 -10.01 -8.91
N LEU A 62 24.34 -10.82 -9.85
CA LEU A 62 24.17 -12.27 -9.83
C LEU A 62 25.56 -12.89 -10.00
N VAL A 63 26.07 -13.49 -8.93
CA VAL A 63 27.29 -14.30 -9.00
C VAL A 63 26.96 -15.56 -9.77
N VAL A 64 27.77 -15.85 -10.78
CA VAL A 64 27.56 -16.96 -11.70
C VAL A 64 28.86 -17.72 -11.92
N GLN A 65 28.73 -18.99 -12.30
CA GLN A 65 29.81 -19.80 -12.80
C GLN A 65 29.59 -20.08 -14.28
N ASN A 66 30.61 -19.82 -15.12
CA ASN A 66 30.54 -20.14 -16.54
C ASN A 66 30.74 -21.64 -16.80
N GLN A 67 30.65 -22.05 -18.07
CA GLN A 67 30.78 -23.45 -18.47
C GLN A 67 32.17 -24.04 -18.20
N SER A 68 33.20 -23.20 -18.13
CA SER A 68 34.57 -23.57 -17.78
C SER A 68 34.80 -23.69 -16.27
N GLY A 69 33.78 -23.43 -15.46
CA GLY A 69 33.89 -23.43 -14.00
C GLY A 69 34.44 -22.12 -13.40
N GLU A 70 34.66 -21.08 -14.20
CA GLU A 70 35.17 -19.80 -13.73
C GLU A 70 34.06 -18.98 -13.06
N LEU A 71 34.40 -18.36 -11.93
CA LEU A 71 33.51 -17.47 -11.19
C LEU A 71 33.55 -16.04 -11.74
N GLY A 72 32.38 -15.44 -11.83
CA GLY A 72 32.21 -14.03 -12.17
C GLY A 72 30.83 -13.57 -11.75
N TYR A 73 30.41 -12.41 -12.25
CA TYR A 73 29.09 -11.88 -11.95
C TYR A 73 28.48 -11.14 -13.14
N LEU A 74 27.15 -11.03 -13.09
CA LEU A 74 26.34 -10.23 -14.00
C LEU A 74 25.76 -9.04 -13.24
N THR A 75 25.50 -7.94 -13.93
CA THR A 75 24.86 -6.76 -13.33
C THR A 75 23.63 -6.31 -14.10
N SER A 76 22.66 -5.73 -13.39
CA SER A 76 21.44 -5.15 -13.97
C SER A 76 20.85 -4.09 -13.06
N PHE A 77 19.77 -3.45 -13.51
CA PHE A 77 19.01 -2.44 -12.75
C PHE A 77 17.53 -2.54 -13.05
N SER A 78 16.65 -1.98 -12.21
CA SER A 78 15.21 -1.97 -12.46
C SER A 78 14.81 -0.92 -13.50
N GLY A 79 14.04 -1.33 -14.52
CA GLY A 79 13.58 -0.47 -15.61
C GLY A 79 14.40 -0.60 -16.90
N GLN A 80 14.18 0.32 -17.83
CA GLN A 80 14.89 0.48 -19.09
C GLN A 80 15.09 1.98 -19.34
N ASP A 81 16.34 2.45 -19.22
CA ASP A 81 16.67 3.88 -19.28
C ASP A 81 17.52 4.26 -20.49
N TYR A 82 18.13 3.28 -21.16
CA TYR A 82 19.11 3.50 -22.20
C TYR A 82 18.58 2.96 -23.53
N ASP A 83 18.48 3.84 -24.52
CA ASP A 83 18.25 3.50 -25.93
C ASP A 83 19.63 3.32 -26.58
N GLY A 84 20.27 2.16 -26.32
CA GLY A 84 21.65 1.85 -26.72
C GLY A 84 22.53 1.30 -25.59
N ASP A 85 23.85 1.37 -25.78
CA ASP A 85 24.82 0.82 -24.83
C ASP A 85 24.88 1.63 -23.53
N PRO A 86 24.64 1.00 -22.36
CA PRO A 86 24.72 1.68 -21.09
C PRO A 86 26.18 2.02 -20.70
N PRO A 87 26.40 3.07 -19.90
CA PRO A 87 27.74 3.48 -19.44
C PRO A 87 28.40 2.49 -18.47
N VAL A 88 27.66 1.49 -17.99
CA VAL A 88 28.12 0.39 -17.14
C VAL A 88 27.59 -0.91 -17.74
N ASN A 89 28.36 -1.99 -17.65
CA ASN A 89 28.05 -3.27 -18.29
C ASN A 89 26.85 -4.00 -17.67
N PHE A 90 25.63 -3.66 -18.12
CA PHE A 90 24.38 -4.30 -17.69
C PHE A 90 23.88 -5.32 -18.70
N VAL A 91 23.38 -6.45 -18.22
CA VAL A 91 22.70 -7.44 -19.09
C VAL A 91 21.51 -6.81 -19.82
N PRO A 92 21.21 -7.25 -21.05
CA PRO A 92 20.11 -6.70 -21.84
C PRO A 92 18.74 -6.91 -21.17
N PRO A 93 17.73 -6.10 -21.52
CA PRO A 93 16.36 -6.34 -21.09
C PRO A 93 15.83 -7.66 -21.66
N ILE A 94 14.87 -8.28 -20.97
CA ILE A 94 14.18 -9.49 -21.45
C ILE A 94 13.44 -9.20 -22.76
N TYR A 95 12.87 -7.99 -22.86
CA TYR A 95 12.27 -7.45 -24.06
C TYR A 95 12.59 -5.96 -24.13
N ASP A 96 13.18 -5.49 -25.24
CA ASP A 96 13.48 -4.09 -25.45
C ASP A 96 12.20 -3.32 -25.84
N ARG A 97 11.72 -2.46 -24.94
CA ARG A 97 10.56 -1.60 -25.17
C ARG A 97 10.92 -0.27 -25.80
N LEU A 98 12.20 0.11 -25.75
CA LEU A 98 12.66 1.41 -26.21
C LEU A 98 12.92 1.43 -27.73
N GLU A 99 12.99 0.26 -28.38
CA GLU A 99 13.15 0.13 -29.83
C GLU A 99 12.26 1.11 -30.61
N LEU A 100 12.88 2.09 -31.27
CA LEU A 100 12.22 3.20 -31.97
C LEU A 100 11.22 2.77 -33.04
N LYS A 101 11.44 1.60 -33.67
CA LYS A 101 10.55 1.03 -34.70
C LYS A 101 9.54 0.03 -34.14
N GLY A 102 9.63 -0.30 -32.85
CA GLY A 102 8.78 -1.27 -32.17
C GLY A 102 7.30 -0.85 -32.15
N PHE A 103 6.42 -1.83 -32.03
CA PHE A 103 4.97 -1.59 -31.94
C PHE A 103 4.59 -0.73 -30.72
N TYR A 104 5.40 -0.78 -29.65
CA TYR A 104 5.17 -0.03 -28.43
C TYR A 104 5.18 1.49 -28.67
N LYS A 105 6.23 2.02 -29.30
CA LYS A 105 6.34 3.46 -29.61
C LYS A 105 5.21 3.95 -30.51
N LYS A 106 4.85 3.18 -31.54
CA LYS A 106 3.71 3.48 -32.40
C LYS A 106 2.39 3.53 -31.62
N GLY A 107 2.16 2.55 -30.75
CA GLY A 107 0.97 2.51 -29.88
C GLY A 107 0.93 3.69 -28.89
N GLU A 108 2.06 4.04 -28.29
CA GLU A 108 2.19 5.18 -27.37
C GLU A 108 1.85 6.50 -28.07
N GLU A 109 2.36 6.74 -29.28
CA GLU A 109 2.02 7.93 -30.08
C GLU A 109 0.52 8.04 -30.39
N GLU A 110 -0.15 6.92 -30.71
CA GLU A 110 -1.60 6.91 -30.91
C GLU A 110 -2.36 7.29 -29.63
N LEU A 111 -1.94 6.78 -28.47
CA LEU A 111 -2.53 7.13 -27.18
C LEU A 111 -2.34 8.62 -26.86
N VAL A 112 -1.15 9.17 -27.14
CA VAL A 112 -0.86 10.60 -26.99
C VAL A 112 -1.76 11.44 -27.89
N LYS A 113 -1.98 11.02 -29.15
CA LYS A 113 -2.90 11.69 -30.09
C LYS A 113 -4.34 11.70 -29.54
N ILE A 114 -4.82 10.59 -28.98
CA ILE A 114 -6.16 10.53 -28.37
C ILE A 114 -6.26 11.43 -27.14
N ASN A 115 -5.25 11.41 -26.26
CA ASN A 115 -5.20 12.30 -25.09
C ASN A 115 -5.24 13.78 -25.48
N ARG A 116 -4.49 14.16 -26.53
CA ARG A 116 -4.51 15.53 -27.06
C ARG A 116 -5.91 15.92 -27.56
N LYS A 117 -6.63 15.03 -28.26
CA LYS A 117 -8.01 15.27 -28.70
C LYS A 117 -8.99 15.41 -27.54
N ILE A 118 -8.88 14.56 -26.51
CA ILE A 118 -9.70 14.67 -25.30
C ILE A 118 -9.48 16.04 -24.64
N LYS A 119 -8.21 16.42 -24.46
CA LYS A 119 -7.85 17.71 -23.86
C LYS A 119 -8.40 18.88 -24.67
N GLN A 120 -8.29 18.85 -25.99
CA GLN A 120 -8.87 19.87 -26.88
C GLN A 120 -10.39 20.01 -26.73
N LEU A 121 -11.13 18.90 -26.56
CA LEU A 121 -12.58 18.95 -26.33
C LEU A 121 -12.94 19.46 -24.93
N GLU A 122 -12.17 19.07 -23.91
CA GLU A 122 -12.37 19.53 -22.53
C GLU A 122 -12.04 21.03 -22.38
N GLU A 123 -11.06 21.53 -23.13
CA GLU A 123 -10.65 22.94 -23.15
C GLU A 123 -11.40 23.78 -24.20
N ASP A 124 -12.32 23.18 -24.96
CA ASP A 124 -13.07 23.88 -26.01
C ASP A 124 -13.89 25.05 -25.41
N ARG A 125 -13.76 26.22 -26.03
CA ARG A 125 -14.40 27.46 -25.54
C ARG A 125 -15.93 27.35 -25.55
N ASN A 126 -16.51 26.71 -26.57
CA ASN A 126 -17.95 26.54 -26.67
C ASN A 126 -18.46 25.54 -25.64
N PHE A 127 -17.73 24.42 -25.43
CA PHE A 127 -18.07 23.46 -24.39
C PHE A 127 -18.08 24.11 -23.00
N ASN A 128 -17.02 24.85 -22.66
CA ASN A 128 -16.92 25.55 -21.39
C ASN A 128 -18.00 26.62 -21.21
N LYS A 129 -18.35 27.36 -22.28
CA LYS A 129 -19.46 28.31 -22.28
C LYS A 129 -20.81 27.63 -22.04
N LEU A 130 -21.09 26.52 -22.72
CA LEU A 130 -22.32 25.74 -22.53
C LEU A 130 -22.43 25.16 -21.13
N MET A 131 -21.32 24.68 -20.55
CA MET A 131 -21.26 24.20 -19.17
C MET A 131 -21.53 25.31 -18.15
N ALA A 132 -20.94 26.49 -18.35
CA ALA A 132 -21.21 27.66 -17.52
C ALA A 132 -22.67 28.11 -17.62
N GLU A 133 -23.21 28.16 -18.85
CA GLU A 133 -24.62 28.49 -19.11
C GLU A 133 -25.56 27.48 -18.45
N LEU A 134 -25.30 26.18 -18.60
CA LEU A 134 -26.09 25.12 -17.98
C LEU A 134 -26.12 25.27 -16.46
N LYS A 135 -24.96 25.53 -15.85
CA LYS A 135 -24.83 25.75 -14.41
C LYS A 135 -25.61 26.98 -13.96
N GLU A 136 -25.48 28.09 -14.69
CA GLU A 136 -26.18 29.33 -14.38
C GLU A 136 -27.71 29.18 -14.51
N GLN A 137 -28.19 28.63 -15.62
CA GLN A 137 -29.62 28.41 -15.86
C GLN A 137 -30.21 27.41 -14.86
N SER A 138 -29.47 26.37 -14.49
CA SER A 138 -29.90 25.43 -13.44
C SER A 138 -30.01 26.10 -12.07
N LYS A 139 -29.05 26.98 -11.73
CA LYS A 139 -29.11 27.77 -10.49
C LYS A 139 -30.32 28.72 -10.48
N LYS A 140 -30.56 29.42 -11.59
CA LYS A 140 -31.74 30.31 -11.76
C LYS A 140 -33.05 29.54 -11.65
N SER A 141 -33.17 28.40 -12.34
CA SER A 141 -34.31 27.50 -12.25
C SER A 141 -34.59 27.07 -10.81
N ASN A 142 -33.57 26.64 -10.08
CA ASN A 142 -33.73 26.20 -8.69
C ASN A 142 -34.20 27.33 -7.78
N LEU A 143 -33.66 28.54 -7.95
CA LEU A 143 -34.05 29.71 -7.16
C LEU A 143 -35.50 30.13 -7.44
N GLU A 144 -35.87 30.24 -8.71
CA GLU A 144 -37.23 30.64 -9.10
C GLU A 144 -38.28 29.60 -8.72
N LEU A 145 -38.00 28.31 -8.91
CA LEU A 145 -38.91 27.24 -8.50
C LEU A 145 -39.07 27.19 -6.99
N LYS A 146 -38.00 27.42 -6.22
CA LYS A 146 -38.06 27.52 -4.77
C LYS A 146 -38.92 28.72 -4.33
N SER A 147 -38.67 29.91 -4.89
CA SER A 147 -39.47 31.10 -4.58
C SER A 147 -40.94 30.94 -4.96
N ALA A 148 -41.24 30.34 -6.12
CA ALA A 148 -42.61 30.05 -6.54
C ALA A 148 -43.30 29.04 -5.60
N GLN A 149 -42.55 28.07 -5.08
CA GLN A 149 -43.05 27.09 -4.12
C GLN A 149 -43.34 27.72 -2.75
N GLU A 150 -42.47 28.61 -2.26
CA GLU A 150 -42.68 29.39 -1.04
C GLU A 150 -43.92 30.30 -1.16
N LYS A 151 -44.05 31.02 -2.28
CA LYS A 151 -45.26 31.84 -2.57
C LYS A 151 -46.53 30.99 -2.56
N LYS A 152 -46.50 29.79 -3.16
CA LYS A 152 -47.63 28.86 -3.16
C LYS A 152 -47.98 28.38 -1.74
N GLN A 153 -46.97 28.15 -0.89
CA GLN A 153 -47.21 27.78 0.52
C GLN A 153 -47.82 28.93 1.32
N MET A 154 -47.29 30.15 1.17
CA MET A 154 -47.84 31.35 1.82
C MET A 154 -49.28 31.61 1.38
N ALA A 155 -49.55 31.53 0.07
CA ALA A 155 -50.90 31.70 -0.44
C ALA A 155 -51.85 30.61 0.06
N LYS A 156 -51.40 29.35 0.17
CA LYS A 156 -52.17 28.27 0.79
C LYS A 156 -52.53 28.56 2.25
N ALA A 157 -51.59 29.11 3.03
CA ALA A 157 -51.84 29.52 4.41
C ALA A 157 -52.87 30.66 4.49
N LEU A 158 -52.70 31.71 3.67
CA LEU A 158 -53.64 32.83 3.61
C LEU A 158 -55.05 32.38 3.20
N ARG A 159 -55.17 31.46 2.24
CA ARG A 159 -56.47 30.89 1.87
C ARG A 159 -57.10 30.09 3.00
N LYS A 160 -56.31 29.44 3.84
CA LYS A 160 -56.81 28.71 5.01
C LYS A 160 -57.39 29.69 6.04
N GLU A 161 -56.65 30.75 6.35
CA GLU A 161 -57.08 31.84 7.23
C GLU A 161 -58.36 32.51 6.73
N LYS A 162 -58.42 32.89 5.45
CA LYS A 162 -59.63 33.46 4.83
C LYS A 162 -60.84 32.52 4.89
N ARG A 163 -60.65 31.20 4.82
CA ARG A 163 -61.75 30.23 5.02
C ARG A 163 -62.22 30.22 6.46
N GLU A 164 -61.31 30.20 7.42
CA GLU A 164 -61.62 30.18 8.84
C GLU A 164 -62.36 31.47 9.25
N GLU A 165 -61.88 32.64 8.82
CA GLU A 165 -62.56 33.92 9.05
C GLU A 165 -63.92 34.01 8.34
N GLY A 166 -63.99 33.55 7.09
CA GLY A 166 -65.22 33.55 6.30
C GLY A 166 -66.32 32.68 6.91
N MET A 167 -65.97 31.55 7.54
CA MET A 167 -66.94 30.69 8.23
C MET A 167 -67.59 31.37 9.44
N VAL A 168 -66.86 32.27 10.11
CA VAL A 168 -67.34 32.95 11.32
C VAL A 168 -68.11 34.23 10.99
N ASN A 169 -67.67 34.96 9.97
CA ASN A 169 -68.08 36.34 9.74
C ASN A 169 -69.02 36.56 8.54
N LEU A 170 -69.29 35.55 7.72
CA LEU A 170 -70.12 35.67 6.50
C LEU A 170 -71.40 34.84 6.58
N SER A 171 -72.44 35.26 5.84
CA SER A 171 -73.62 34.43 5.61
C SER A 171 -73.28 33.20 4.77
N PRO A 172 -74.07 32.11 4.84
CA PRO A 172 -73.81 30.89 4.07
C PRO A 172 -73.62 31.13 2.56
N GLU A 173 -74.46 31.97 1.95
CA GLU A 173 -74.37 32.31 0.53
C GLU A 173 -73.12 33.13 0.17
N ALA A 174 -72.68 34.00 1.08
CA ALA A 174 -71.45 34.78 0.90
C ALA A 174 -70.20 33.92 1.10
N PHE A 175 -70.24 32.93 2.00
CA PHE A 175 -69.17 31.97 2.22
C PHE A 175 -68.96 31.03 1.02
N ASP A 176 -70.04 30.52 0.41
CA ASP A 176 -69.93 29.63 -0.77
C ASP A 176 -69.25 30.33 -1.95
N LYS A 177 -69.57 31.62 -2.18
CA LYS A 177 -68.90 32.44 -3.20
C LYS A 177 -67.41 32.63 -2.89
N LEU A 178 -67.06 32.84 -1.62
CA LEU A 178 -65.66 32.94 -1.19
C LEU A 178 -64.92 31.62 -1.39
N ASP A 179 -65.47 30.47 -0.98
CA ASP A 179 -64.78 29.19 -1.15
C ASP A 179 -64.58 28.83 -2.63
N GLU A 180 -65.54 29.14 -3.50
CA GLU A 180 -65.39 28.96 -4.95
C GLU A 180 -64.23 29.81 -5.51
N GLN A 181 -64.11 31.06 -5.06
CA GLN A 181 -62.99 31.93 -5.42
C GLN A 181 -61.65 31.34 -4.94
N LEU A 182 -61.56 30.91 -3.68
CA LEU A 182 -60.34 30.35 -3.10
C LEU A 182 -59.92 29.02 -3.78
N ARG A 183 -60.88 28.23 -4.28
CA ARG A 183 -60.59 27.05 -5.12
C ARG A 183 -59.99 27.45 -6.47
N LYS A 184 -60.57 28.45 -7.15
CA LYS A 184 -60.05 28.98 -8.42
C LYS A 184 -58.63 29.53 -8.25
N GLU A 185 -58.36 30.26 -7.18
CA GLU A 185 -57.02 30.75 -6.83
C GLU A 185 -56.01 29.60 -6.69
N SER A 186 -56.38 28.54 -5.96
CA SER A 186 -55.51 27.37 -5.77
C SER A 186 -55.18 26.65 -7.08
N ILE A 187 -56.15 26.52 -7.99
CA ILE A 187 -55.94 25.90 -9.31
C ILE A 187 -54.98 26.76 -10.15
N ASN A 188 -55.18 28.08 -10.16
CA ASN A 188 -54.35 29.00 -10.93
C ASN A 188 -52.89 28.98 -10.45
N GLU A 189 -52.65 28.94 -9.14
CA GLU A 189 -51.30 28.80 -8.56
C GLU A 189 -50.61 27.51 -8.97
N ASP A 190 -51.32 26.38 -8.92
CA ASP A 190 -50.78 25.09 -9.33
C ASP A 190 -50.44 25.07 -10.83
N TYR A 191 -51.32 25.63 -11.66
CA TYR A 191 -51.10 25.80 -13.09
C TYR A 191 -49.86 26.66 -13.38
N ASN A 192 -49.73 27.82 -12.72
CA ASN A 192 -48.61 28.74 -12.90
C ASN A 192 -47.28 28.10 -12.51
N TYR A 193 -47.23 27.37 -11.38
CA TYR A 193 -46.04 26.63 -10.97
C TYR A 193 -45.66 25.53 -11.99
N LYS A 194 -46.65 24.75 -12.46
CA LYS A 194 -46.41 23.71 -13.47
C LYS A 194 -45.92 24.29 -14.80
N LYS A 195 -46.48 25.42 -15.24
CA LYS A 195 -46.05 26.15 -16.44
C LYS A 195 -44.60 26.62 -16.31
N LEU A 196 -44.24 27.22 -15.17
CA LEU A 196 -42.87 27.66 -14.87
C LEU A 196 -41.88 26.48 -14.90
N ASN A 197 -42.18 25.40 -14.20
CA ASN A 197 -41.35 24.19 -14.17
C ASN A 197 -41.16 23.58 -15.56
N LYS A 198 -42.23 23.48 -16.36
CA LYS A 198 -42.15 23.00 -17.74
C LYS A 198 -41.27 23.89 -18.63
N GLY A 199 -41.35 25.21 -18.45
CA GLY A 199 -40.50 26.18 -19.15
C GLY A 199 -39.03 25.98 -18.84
N TRP A 200 -38.68 25.92 -17.56
CA TRP A 200 -37.30 25.67 -17.11
C TRP A 200 -36.76 24.32 -17.58
N LYS A 201 -37.56 23.25 -17.48
CA LYS A 201 -37.17 21.92 -18.00
C LYS A 201 -36.81 21.95 -19.48
N LYS A 202 -37.62 22.60 -20.33
CA LYS A 202 -37.32 22.74 -21.77
C LYS A 202 -36.03 23.51 -22.02
N LYS A 203 -35.82 24.62 -21.30
CA LYS A 203 -34.64 25.48 -21.46
C LYS A 203 -33.36 24.73 -21.07
N ILE A 204 -33.36 24.07 -19.92
CA ILE A 204 -32.25 23.27 -19.43
C ILE A 204 -31.98 22.09 -20.38
N ALA A 205 -33.03 21.38 -20.81
CA ALA A 205 -32.88 20.23 -21.72
C ALA A 205 -32.22 20.62 -23.05
N SER A 206 -32.53 21.80 -23.60
CA SER A 206 -31.89 22.29 -24.83
C SER A 206 -30.39 22.48 -24.65
N ILE A 207 -29.94 23.14 -23.57
CA ILE A 207 -28.52 23.35 -23.29
C ILE A 207 -27.84 22.01 -22.99
N GLN A 208 -28.48 21.17 -22.18
CA GLN A 208 -27.97 19.85 -21.81
C GLN A 208 -27.78 18.95 -23.03
N SER A 209 -28.66 19.00 -24.03
CA SER A 209 -28.48 18.24 -25.28
C SER A 209 -27.22 18.65 -26.06
N LYS A 210 -26.86 19.95 -26.04
CA LYS A 210 -25.64 20.46 -26.68
C LYS A 210 -24.39 20.04 -25.91
N VAL A 211 -24.43 20.10 -24.58
CA VAL A 211 -23.36 19.60 -23.69
C VAL A 211 -23.13 18.10 -23.91
N ALA A 212 -24.21 17.33 -24.00
CA ALA A 212 -24.16 15.88 -24.16
C ALA A 212 -23.42 15.43 -25.43
N VAL A 213 -23.40 16.24 -26.50
CA VAL A 213 -22.61 15.95 -27.71
C VAL A 213 -21.12 15.91 -27.41
N TYR A 214 -20.60 16.90 -26.68
CA TYR A 214 -19.20 16.95 -26.27
C TYR A 214 -18.87 15.85 -25.28
N GLU A 215 -19.70 15.66 -24.26
CA GLU A 215 -19.51 14.61 -23.26
C GLU A 215 -19.47 13.22 -23.92
N SER A 216 -20.38 12.94 -24.85
CA SER A 216 -20.39 11.67 -25.59
C SER A 216 -19.10 11.44 -26.39
N GLN A 217 -18.59 12.48 -27.06
CA GLN A 217 -17.33 12.39 -27.80
C GLN A 217 -16.14 12.14 -26.87
N ILE A 218 -16.06 12.86 -25.74
CA ILE A 218 -15.03 12.69 -24.72
C ILE A 218 -15.09 11.26 -24.16
N GLN A 219 -16.28 10.76 -23.81
CA GLN A 219 -16.45 9.41 -23.28
C GLN A 219 -16.08 8.34 -24.30
N ARG A 220 -16.44 8.52 -25.58
CA ARG A 220 -16.04 7.62 -26.68
C ARG A 220 -14.52 7.56 -26.81
N LEU A 221 -13.84 8.70 -26.81
CA LEU A 221 -12.38 8.76 -26.88
C LEU A 221 -11.71 8.16 -25.64
N LYS A 222 -12.25 8.40 -24.43
CA LYS A 222 -11.76 7.77 -23.19
C LYS A 222 -11.89 6.25 -23.25
N LYS A 223 -13.01 5.73 -23.77
CA LYS A 223 -13.24 4.29 -23.98
C LYS A 223 -12.25 3.72 -25.00
N GLU A 224 -12.09 4.38 -26.15
CA GLU A 224 -11.14 3.98 -27.20
C GLU A 224 -9.71 3.96 -26.67
N ARG A 225 -9.26 5.02 -25.98
CA ARG A 225 -7.95 5.09 -25.34
C ARG A 225 -7.73 3.92 -24.39
N LYS A 226 -8.71 3.63 -23.52
CA LYS A 226 -8.64 2.51 -22.57
C LYS A 226 -8.49 1.18 -23.29
N GLN A 227 -9.29 0.92 -24.32
CA GLN A 227 -9.21 -0.31 -25.11
C GLN A 227 -7.86 -0.47 -25.81
N ARG A 228 -7.36 0.59 -26.47
CA ARG A 228 -6.04 0.58 -27.12
C ARG A 228 -4.92 0.38 -26.11
N SER A 229 -4.99 1.01 -24.95
CA SER A 229 -4.01 0.86 -23.87
C SER A 229 -3.95 -0.59 -23.35
N ILE A 230 -5.11 -1.23 -23.16
CA ILE A 230 -5.18 -2.63 -22.73
C ILE A 230 -4.58 -3.54 -23.81
N LYS A 231 -4.95 -3.35 -25.07
CA LYS A 231 -4.41 -4.13 -26.20
C LYS A 231 -2.89 -3.99 -26.31
N LEU A 232 -2.39 -2.76 -26.22
CA LEU A 232 -0.96 -2.47 -26.28
C LEU A 232 -0.23 -3.14 -25.11
N GLN A 233 -0.78 -3.06 -23.90
CA GLN A 233 -0.21 -3.69 -22.72
C GLN A 233 -0.18 -5.22 -22.83
N LYS A 234 -1.24 -5.83 -23.36
CA LYS A 234 -1.26 -7.26 -23.68
C LYS A 234 -0.16 -7.65 -24.67
N GLN A 235 -0.01 -6.89 -25.76
CA GLN A 235 1.05 -7.14 -26.74
C GLN A 235 2.45 -7.05 -26.12
N ILE A 236 2.66 -6.12 -25.17
CA ILE A 236 3.91 -6.05 -24.40
C ILE A 236 4.10 -7.33 -23.58
N PHE A 237 3.07 -7.76 -22.85
CA PHE A 237 3.16 -8.95 -21.98
C PHE A 237 3.48 -10.22 -22.75
N ASP A 238 2.95 -10.36 -23.97
CA ASP A 238 3.25 -11.48 -24.87
C ASP A 238 4.75 -11.56 -25.23
N GLN A 239 5.46 -10.42 -25.26
CA GLN A 239 6.91 -10.39 -25.57
C GLN A 239 7.78 -10.83 -24.40
N TYR A 240 7.33 -10.67 -23.15
CA TYR A 240 8.12 -11.06 -21.99
C TYR A 240 8.04 -12.56 -21.76
N GLN A 241 9.09 -13.26 -22.16
CA GLN A 241 9.23 -14.71 -22.05
C GLN A 241 10.34 -15.09 -21.07
N PHE A 242 9.97 -15.61 -19.90
CA PHE A 242 10.93 -15.96 -18.84
C PHE A 242 11.30 -17.42 -18.88
N LEU A 243 12.60 -17.69 -18.88
CA LEU A 243 13.16 -19.03 -18.72
C LEU A 243 13.21 -19.42 -17.25
N ASN A 244 13.03 -20.70 -16.98
CA ASN A 244 13.51 -21.31 -15.75
C ASN A 244 14.84 -22.05 -15.98
N VAL A 245 15.44 -22.56 -14.89
CA VAL A 245 16.71 -23.30 -14.93
C VAL A 245 16.69 -24.52 -15.85
N LYS A 246 15.51 -25.08 -16.16
CA LYS A 246 15.33 -26.22 -17.07
C LYS A 246 15.10 -25.78 -18.53
N GLY A 247 15.19 -24.49 -18.84
CA GLY A 247 14.95 -23.94 -20.17
C GLY A 247 13.48 -23.79 -20.57
N GLN A 248 12.53 -23.98 -19.64
CA GLN A 248 11.10 -23.86 -19.92
C GLN A 248 10.69 -22.38 -19.92
N ARG A 249 9.91 -21.97 -20.93
CA ARG A 249 9.45 -20.59 -21.10
C ARG A 249 8.03 -20.41 -20.57
N LYS A 250 7.77 -19.25 -19.95
CA LYS A 250 6.42 -18.76 -19.65
C LYS A 250 6.32 -17.26 -19.93
N GLY A 251 5.16 -16.84 -20.42
CA GLY A 251 4.82 -15.43 -20.62
C GLY A 251 4.38 -14.73 -19.33
N LEU A 252 4.34 -13.38 -19.31
CA LEU A 252 3.80 -12.62 -18.17
C LEU A 252 2.35 -12.99 -17.86
N GLU A 253 1.47 -13.11 -18.87
CA GLU A 253 0.05 -13.46 -18.62
C GLU A 253 -0.07 -14.82 -17.91
N GLU A 254 0.62 -15.85 -18.43
CA GLU A 254 0.60 -17.20 -17.86
C GLU A 254 1.14 -17.27 -16.43
N ILE A 255 2.13 -16.44 -16.09
CA ILE A 255 2.74 -16.42 -14.75
C ILE A 255 1.79 -15.84 -13.70
N PHE A 256 0.94 -14.88 -14.07
CA PHE A 256 0.08 -14.15 -13.13
C PHE A 256 -1.38 -14.66 -13.11
N GLU A 257 -1.79 -15.48 -14.07
CA GLU A 257 -3.11 -16.13 -14.08
C GLU A 257 -3.30 -17.16 -12.94
N PRO A 258 -4.54 -17.34 -12.41
CA PRO A 258 -5.78 -16.63 -12.74
C PRO A 258 -6.05 -15.42 -11.83
N LEU A 259 -5.14 -15.05 -10.93
CA LEU A 259 -5.48 -14.22 -9.75
C LEU A 259 -5.14 -12.74 -9.90
N VAL A 260 -4.20 -12.35 -10.76
CA VAL A 260 -3.69 -10.96 -10.83
C VAL A 260 -3.37 -10.59 -12.27
N TYR A 261 -3.69 -9.36 -12.69
CA TYR A 261 -3.17 -8.81 -13.95
C TYR A 261 -1.74 -8.32 -13.73
N PRO A 262 -0.75 -8.63 -14.60
CA PRO A 262 0.64 -8.26 -14.35
C PRO A 262 0.80 -6.75 -14.11
N PRO A 263 1.48 -6.34 -13.03
CA PRO A 263 1.70 -4.93 -12.75
C PRO A 263 2.63 -4.30 -13.79
N SER A 264 2.53 -2.99 -13.97
CA SER A 264 3.41 -2.26 -14.89
C SER A 264 4.89 -2.45 -14.51
N GLY A 265 5.72 -2.72 -15.51
CA GLY A 265 7.16 -2.95 -15.35
C GLY A 265 7.55 -4.29 -14.74
N ALA A 266 6.63 -5.27 -14.59
CA ALA A 266 6.95 -6.55 -13.95
C ALA A 266 8.12 -7.31 -14.60
N GLY A 267 8.29 -7.18 -15.91
CA GLY A 267 9.39 -7.81 -16.64
C GLY A 267 10.72 -7.04 -16.63
N ASP A 268 10.79 -5.89 -15.97
CA ASP A 268 11.97 -5.00 -16.01
C ASP A 268 12.73 -4.95 -14.68
N CYS A 269 12.38 -5.81 -13.71
CA CYS A 269 13.11 -5.93 -12.46
C CYS A 269 14.53 -6.49 -12.67
N ALA A 270 15.47 -6.12 -11.80
CA ALA A 270 16.89 -6.44 -11.99
C ALA A 270 17.16 -7.95 -11.92
N LEU A 271 16.71 -8.63 -10.85
CA LEU A 271 16.95 -10.08 -10.69
C LEU A 271 16.37 -10.95 -11.83
N PRO A 272 15.13 -10.75 -12.31
CA PRO A 272 14.63 -11.47 -13.49
C PRO A 272 15.49 -11.28 -14.74
N LYS A 273 16.01 -10.07 -15.01
CA LYS A 273 16.92 -9.82 -16.15
C LYS A 273 18.23 -10.61 -16.00
N LEU A 274 18.81 -10.60 -14.81
CA LEU A 274 20.02 -11.35 -14.49
C LEU A 274 19.85 -12.85 -14.71
N LEU A 275 18.79 -13.44 -14.13
CA LEU A 275 18.50 -14.87 -14.28
C LEU A 275 18.18 -15.24 -15.72
N GLN A 276 17.43 -14.40 -16.43
CA GLN A 276 17.12 -14.63 -17.84
C GLN A 276 18.41 -14.74 -18.65
N TYR A 277 19.32 -13.77 -18.50
CA TYR A 277 20.60 -13.80 -19.22
C TYR A 277 21.45 -14.99 -18.81
N ALA A 278 21.53 -15.31 -17.51
CA ALA A 278 22.25 -16.48 -17.02
C ALA A 278 21.74 -17.78 -17.66
N PHE A 279 20.41 -17.97 -17.74
CA PHE A 279 19.83 -19.17 -18.35
C PHE A 279 20.01 -19.23 -19.87
N VAL A 280 19.91 -18.10 -20.58
CA VAL A 280 20.19 -18.04 -22.02
C VAL A 280 21.66 -18.39 -22.32
N SER A 281 22.57 -17.90 -21.49
CA SER A 281 24.02 -18.10 -21.63
C SER A 281 24.51 -19.38 -20.93
N GLN A 282 23.61 -20.18 -20.37
CA GLN A 282 23.91 -21.43 -19.64
C GLN A 282 24.92 -21.25 -18.49
N TYR A 283 24.93 -20.08 -17.85
CA TYR A 283 25.66 -19.88 -16.61
C TYR A 283 24.91 -20.49 -15.43
N LYS A 284 25.65 -21.04 -14.47
CA LYS A 284 25.11 -21.54 -13.21
C LYS A 284 24.99 -20.39 -12.21
N PRO A 285 23.78 -20.02 -11.77
CA PRO A 285 23.62 -19.03 -10.69
C PRO A 285 24.17 -19.58 -9.36
N ILE A 286 24.94 -18.76 -8.64
CA ILE A 286 25.58 -19.12 -7.37
C ILE A 286 24.93 -18.37 -6.21
N ALA A 287 24.95 -17.04 -6.26
CA ALA A 287 24.38 -16.18 -5.24
C ALA A 287 23.90 -14.88 -5.88
N MET A 288 22.99 -14.16 -5.22
CA MET A 288 22.46 -12.92 -5.75
C MET A 288 22.32 -11.85 -4.67
N GLY A 289 22.23 -10.61 -5.09
CA GLY A 289 21.84 -9.50 -4.23
C GLY A 289 21.31 -8.33 -5.05
N GLU A 290 20.30 -7.66 -4.51
CA GLU A 290 19.77 -6.42 -5.06
C GLU A 290 19.93 -5.30 -4.04
N PHE A 291 20.46 -4.15 -4.45
CA PHE A 291 20.66 -2.99 -3.59
C PHE A 291 20.07 -1.72 -4.19
N TRP A 292 19.78 -0.73 -3.34
CA TRP A 292 19.27 0.57 -3.80
C TRP A 292 20.40 1.55 -4.07
N TRP A 293 20.31 2.31 -5.16
CA TRP A 293 21.30 3.33 -5.52
C TRP A 293 20.63 4.66 -5.89
N GLY A 294 21.05 5.75 -5.26
CA GLY A 294 20.49 7.09 -5.41
C GLY A 294 19.42 7.45 -4.37
N LYS A 295 18.75 8.59 -4.58
CA LYS A 295 17.85 9.20 -3.60
C LYS A 295 16.64 8.31 -3.27
N ALA A 296 16.29 8.18 -1.99
CA ALA A 296 15.09 7.47 -1.59
C ALA A 296 13.80 8.12 -2.12
N PRO A 297 12.81 7.36 -2.62
CA PRO A 297 11.51 7.90 -2.97
C PRO A 297 10.81 8.42 -1.72
N LYS A 298 9.93 9.44 -1.86
CA LYS A 298 9.21 10.02 -0.71
C LYS A 298 8.30 9.02 0.04
N SER A 299 7.93 7.92 -0.61
CA SER A 299 6.99 6.91 -0.12
C SER A 299 7.64 5.62 0.38
N GLU A 300 8.95 5.44 0.18
CA GLU A 300 9.64 4.18 0.50
C GLU A 300 10.86 4.40 1.40
N LEU A 301 11.14 3.41 2.24
CA LEU A 301 12.32 3.39 3.10
C LEU A 301 13.50 2.78 2.34
N ARG A 302 14.19 3.62 1.56
CA ARG A 302 15.38 3.24 0.81
C ARG A 302 16.63 3.94 1.33
N LYS A 303 17.72 3.20 1.45
CA LYS A 303 19.05 3.69 1.81
C LYS A 303 20.00 3.27 0.71
N GLU A 304 20.80 4.21 0.23
CA GLU A 304 21.81 3.95 -0.80
C GLU A 304 22.81 2.86 -0.34
N GLY A 305 23.19 1.98 -1.26
CA GLY A 305 24.09 0.84 -1.05
C GLY A 305 23.48 -0.32 -0.26
N ARG A 306 22.30 -0.15 0.33
CA ARG A 306 21.67 -1.17 1.17
C ARG A 306 21.00 -2.25 0.31
N PHE A 307 21.14 -3.51 0.73
CA PHE A 307 20.47 -4.65 0.11
C PHE A 307 18.98 -4.73 0.47
N TYR A 308 18.17 -5.19 -0.47
CA TYR A 308 16.74 -5.38 -0.34
C TYR A 308 16.28 -6.69 -1.00
N PRO A 309 15.21 -7.31 -0.48
CA PRO A 309 14.59 -8.46 -1.12
C PRO A 309 13.94 -8.09 -2.44
N ALA A 310 13.81 -9.08 -3.32
CA ALA A 310 13.02 -8.96 -4.54
C ALA A 310 11.56 -8.66 -4.19
N CYS A 311 10.90 -7.80 -4.97
CA CYS A 311 9.54 -7.37 -4.66
C CYS A 311 8.53 -8.54 -4.70
N SER A 312 7.64 -8.57 -3.72
CA SER A 312 6.62 -9.62 -3.57
C SER A 312 5.50 -9.53 -4.63
N GLY A 313 5.22 -8.34 -5.15
CA GLY A 313 4.12 -8.11 -6.09
C GLY A 313 4.47 -8.47 -7.53
N LYS A 314 5.67 -8.07 -7.99
CA LYS A 314 6.10 -8.28 -9.38
C LYS A 314 7.06 -9.46 -9.54
N CYS A 315 8.11 -9.52 -8.72
CA CYS A 315 9.13 -10.55 -8.84
C CYS A 315 8.65 -11.90 -8.32
N LYS A 316 7.85 -11.98 -7.24
CA LYS A 316 7.49 -13.28 -6.63
C LYS A 316 6.82 -14.26 -7.60
N PRO A 317 5.82 -13.87 -8.40
CA PRO A 317 5.24 -14.78 -9.41
C PRO A 317 6.27 -15.21 -10.46
N ILE A 318 7.05 -14.25 -10.99
CA ILE A 318 8.05 -14.50 -12.04
C ILE A 318 9.14 -15.44 -11.54
N LEU A 319 9.75 -15.13 -10.41
CA LEU A 319 10.81 -15.92 -9.80
C LEU A 319 10.31 -17.29 -9.33
N GLY A 320 9.02 -17.41 -8.96
CA GLY A 320 8.39 -18.70 -8.69
C GLY A 320 8.45 -19.65 -9.89
N HIS A 321 8.39 -19.12 -11.12
CA HIS A 321 8.68 -19.89 -12.33
C HIS A 321 10.19 -20.03 -12.56
N MET A 322 10.93 -18.92 -12.59
CA MET A 322 12.34 -18.90 -13.01
C MET A 322 13.24 -19.79 -12.14
N LEU A 323 12.99 -19.83 -10.83
CA LEU A 323 13.79 -20.60 -9.88
C LEU A 323 13.34 -22.07 -9.75
N LYS A 324 12.29 -22.48 -10.47
CA LYS A 324 11.75 -23.85 -10.39
C LYS A 324 12.79 -24.88 -10.84
N GLY A 325 13.29 -25.66 -9.89
CA GLY A 325 14.31 -26.70 -10.11
C GLY A 325 15.71 -26.31 -9.63
N LEU A 326 15.88 -25.09 -9.11
CA LEU A 326 17.10 -24.67 -8.43
C LEU A 326 17.04 -25.11 -6.95
N ASN A 327 18.18 -25.49 -6.38
CA ASN A 327 18.30 -25.79 -4.96
C ASN A 327 18.36 -24.47 -4.19
N LEU A 328 17.23 -24.02 -3.62
CA LEU A 328 17.10 -22.74 -2.92
C LEU A 328 17.33 -22.90 -1.42
N GLU A 329 17.91 -21.87 -0.80
CA GLU A 329 17.84 -21.67 0.64
C GLU A 329 16.37 -21.68 1.11
N ASP A 330 16.13 -22.18 2.32
CA ASP A 330 14.78 -22.22 2.87
C ASP A 330 14.34 -20.81 3.30
N ASP A 331 13.05 -20.51 3.24
CA ASP A 331 12.53 -19.19 3.64
C ASP A 331 12.82 -18.94 5.14
N PRO A 332 13.70 -17.97 5.48
CA PRO A 332 14.07 -17.72 6.87
C PRO A 332 12.85 -17.31 7.73
N LEU A 333 11.80 -16.75 7.12
CA LEU A 333 10.58 -16.37 7.84
C LEU A 333 9.76 -17.58 8.29
N LEU A 334 9.93 -18.73 7.63
CA LEU A 334 9.26 -20.00 7.96
C LEU A 334 10.08 -20.88 8.89
N GLN A 335 11.40 -20.69 8.97
CA GLN A 335 12.28 -21.48 9.83
C GLN A 335 12.08 -21.22 11.33
N TYR A 336 11.52 -20.07 11.73
CA TYR A 336 11.21 -19.80 13.14
C TYR A 336 9.97 -20.57 13.59
N THR A 337 10.15 -21.81 14.05
CA THR A 337 9.13 -22.54 14.81
C THR A 337 9.04 -21.94 16.21
N ALA A 338 7.82 -21.71 16.68
CA ALA A 338 7.58 -21.18 18.02
C ALA A 338 7.27 -22.30 19.02
N GLU A 339 7.48 -23.57 18.66
CA GLU A 339 7.05 -24.75 19.42
C GLU A 339 7.50 -24.68 20.89
N ASP A 340 8.77 -24.37 21.14
CA ASP A 340 9.34 -24.27 22.50
C ASP A 340 9.01 -22.97 23.24
N LYS A 341 8.35 -22.00 22.59
CA LYS A 341 8.06 -20.70 23.21
C LYS A 341 6.88 -20.84 24.18
N VAL A 342 7.06 -20.46 25.44
CA VAL A 342 5.97 -20.46 26.44
C VAL A 342 5.26 -19.11 26.45
N ILE A 343 3.92 -19.14 26.61
CA ILE A 343 3.12 -17.93 26.85
C ILE A 343 2.98 -17.76 28.35
N GLU A 344 3.59 -16.73 28.91
CA GLU A 344 3.42 -16.37 30.32
C GLU A 344 2.04 -15.74 30.54
N LYS A 345 1.44 -16.03 31.69
CA LYS A 345 0.14 -15.49 32.10
C LYS A 345 0.34 -14.57 33.29
N LEU A 346 0.03 -13.28 33.12
CA LEU A 346 0.10 -12.27 34.18
C LEU A 346 -1.16 -12.25 35.05
N TYR A 347 -2.31 -12.57 34.45
CA TYR A 347 -3.60 -12.54 35.13
C TYR A 347 -4.64 -13.40 34.42
N GLU A 348 -5.58 -13.94 35.19
CA GLU A 348 -6.77 -14.60 34.67
C GLU A 348 -7.93 -14.48 35.67
N ASP A 349 -9.12 -14.26 35.14
CA ASP A 349 -10.39 -14.44 35.82
C ASP A 349 -11.41 -15.14 34.91
N GLU A 350 -12.71 -15.02 35.21
CA GLU A 350 -13.77 -15.62 34.41
C GLU A 350 -13.92 -14.99 33.01
N GLN A 351 -13.63 -13.70 32.85
CA GLN A 351 -13.90 -12.92 31.64
C GLN A 351 -12.66 -12.74 30.75
N ILE A 352 -11.47 -12.62 31.33
CA ILE A 352 -10.25 -12.27 30.61
C ILE A 352 -9.02 -13.06 31.04
N VAL A 353 -8.00 -13.05 30.17
CA VAL A 353 -6.64 -13.48 30.47
C VAL A 353 -5.68 -12.41 29.96
N VAL A 354 -4.69 -12.05 30.77
CA VAL A 354 -3.59 -11.16 30.37
C VAL A 354 -2.34 -12.00 30.25
N ILE A 355 -1.73 -11.98 29.07
CA ILE A 355 -0.57 -12.81 28.73
C ILE A 355 0.61 -11.95 28.30
N VAL A 356 1.82 -12.52 28.36
CA VAL A 356 3.01 -12.00 27.68
C VAL A 356 3.28 -12.86 26.46
N LYS A 357 3.11 -12.28 25.26
CA LYS A 357 3.46 -12.98 24.01
C LYS A 357 4.99 -13.00 23.85
N PRO A 358 5.61 -14.17 23.61
CA PRO A 358 7.02 -14.22 23.24
C PRO A 358 7.25 -13.68 21.82
N ALA A 359 8.46 -13.18 21.54
CA ALA A 359 8.86 -12.81 20.18
C ALA A 359 8.98 -14.07 19.31
N GLY A 360 8.58 -13.96 18.04
CA GLY A 360 8.59 -15.07 17.07
C GLY A 360 7.25 -15.81 16.96
N LEU A 361 6.39 -15.76 17.98
CA LEU A 361 5.05 -16.38 17.95
C LEU A 361 4.04 -15.47 17.24
N LEU A 362 3.26 -16.00 16.28
CA LEU A 362 2.18 -15.25 15.64
C LEU A 362 1.04 -14.95 16.64
N SER A 363 0.39 -13.78 16.55
CA SER A 363 -0.87 -13.57 17.27
C SER A 363 -2.02 -14.39 16.66
N ILE A 364 -2.10 -14.43 15.33
CA ILE A 364 -3.15 -15.12 14.55
C ILE A 364 -2.43 -16.02 13.52
N PRO A 365 -2.91 -17.25 13.25
CA PRO A 365 -2.28 -18.14 12.29
C PRO A 365 -2.21 -17.52 10.88
N SER A 366 -1.18 -17.89 10.12
CA SER A 366 -1.04 -17.55 8.71
C SER A 366 -1.48 -18.73 7.83
N LYS A 367 -1.31 -18.58 6.50
CA LYS A 367 -1.56 -19.69 5.56
C LYS A 367 -0.61 -20.86 5.83
N GLU A 368 0.65 -20.57 6.10
CA GLU A 368 1.74 -21.56 6.22
C GLU A 368 2.04 -21.94 7.66
N ILE A 369 1.96 -21.01 8.62
CA ILE A 369 2.24 -21.27 10.03
C ILE A 369 0.92 -21.26 10.82
N LYS A 370 0.55 -22.43 11.36
CA LYS A 370 -0.67 -22.58 12.16
C LYS A 370 -0.49 -22.25 13.63
N ASP A 371 0.72 -22.43 14.18
CA ASP A 371 0.97 -22.13 15.57
C ASP A 371 0.96 -20.61 15.85
N SER A 372 0.19 -20.22 16.86
CA SER A 372 -0.10 -18.83 17.21
C SER A 372 -0.68 -18.71 18.61
N VAL A 373 -0.71 -17.48 19.17
CA VAL A 373 -1.43 -17.18 20.41
C VAL A 373 -2.89 -17.63 20.30
N LEU A 374 -3.58 -17.30 19.21
CA LEU A 374 -4.99 -17.69 19.04
C LEU A 374 -5.18 -19.20 19.16
N THR A 375 -4.42 -19.99 18.40
CA THR A 375 -4.57 -21.45 18.37
C THR A 375 -4.18 -22.09 19.71
N ARG A 376 -3.17 -21.55 20.40
CA ARG A 376 -2.79 -22.02 21.74
C ARG A 376 -3.85 -21.69 22.78
N MET A 377 -4.37 -20.46 22.79
CA MET A 377 -5.43 -20.05 23.71
C MET A 377 -6.75 -20.79 23.45
N GLN A 378 -7.07 -21.13 22.20
CA GLN A 378 -8.23 -21.99 21.88
C GLN A 378 -8.09 -23.39 22.49
N LYS A 379 -6.88 -23.96 22.49
CA LYS A 379 -6.60 -25.24 23.14
C LYS A 379 -6.67 -25.13 24.67
N THR A 380 -6.15 -24.05 25.24
CA THR A 380 -6.19 -23.81 26.70
C THR A 380 -7.60 -23.51 27.22
N TYR A 381 -8.41 -22.81 26.43
CA TYR A 381 -9.75 -22.34 26.81
C TYR A 381 -10.81 -22.82 25.82
N PRO A 382 -11.06 -24.15 25.71
CA PRO A 382 -11.99 -24.70 24.72
C PRO A 382 -13.45 -24.34 24.99
N LYS A 383 -13.77 -23.89 26.21
CA LYS A 383 -15.11 -23.47 26.64
C LYS A 383 -15.38 -21.97 26.43
N ALA A 384 -14.38 -21.20 25.98
CA ALA A 384 -14.56 -19.77 25.74
C ALA A 384 -15.60 -19.54 24.63
N THR A 385 -16.45 -18.53 24.82
CA THR A 385 -17.52 -18.21 23.86
C THR A 385 -17.13 -16.95 23.07
N GLY A 386 -17.20 -16.98 21.74
CA GLY A 386 -16.80 -15.84 20.91
C GLY A 386 -15.28 -15.68 20.66
N PRO A 387 -14.84 -14.58 20.02
CA PRO A 387 -13.45 -14.42 19.61
C PRO A 387 -12.52 -14.16 20.79
N LEU A 388 -11.38 -14.84 20.83
CA LEU A 388 -10.41 -14.72 21.93
C LEU A 388 -9.57 -13.44 21.90
N LEU A 389 -9.27 -12.90 20.72
CA LEU A 389 -8.31 -11.79 20.57
C LEU A 389 -9.02 -10.48 20.22
N ALA A 390 -9.00 -9.51 21.15
CA ALA A 390 -9.50 -8.15 20.88
C ALA A 390 -8.48 -7.28 20.12
N HIS A 391 -7.20 -7.65 20.16
CA HIS A 391 -6.10 -6.97 19.46
C HIS A 391 -4.97 -7.96 19.13
N ARG A 392 -3.93 -7.48 18.43
CA ARG A 392 -2.80 -8.30 17.99
C ARG A 392 -1.48 -7.55 18.13
N LEU A 393 -0.40 -8.31 18.27
CA LEU A 393 0.99 -7.86 18.13
C LEU A 393 1.59 -8.46 16.86
N ASP A 394 2.64 -7.82 16.33
CA ASP A 394 3.39 -8.39 15.21
C ASP A 394 4.11 -9.68 15.65
N LYS A 395 4.46 -10.56 14.68
CA LYS A 395 5.14 -11.85 14.96
C LYS A 395 6.36 -11.66 15.87
N MET A 396 7.22 -10.70 15.54
CA MET A 396 8.48 -10.46 16.24
C MET A 396 8.36 -9.56 17.47
N THR A 397 7.23 -8.86 17.66
CA THR A 397 6.99 -8.06 18.87
C THR A 397 6.67 -8.98 20.04
N SER A 398 7.29 -8.76 21.20
CA SER A 398 6.87 -9.44 22.44
C SER A 398 6.04 -8.52 23.34
N GLY A 399 5.44 -9.05 24.40
CA GLY A 399 4.80 -8.25 25.45
C GLY A 399 3.32 -8.51 25.63
N ILE A 400 2.67 -7.61 26.37
CA ILE A 400 1.35 -7.83 26.93
C ILE A 400 0.25 -7.90 25.85
N MET A 401 -0.59 -8.93 25.95
CA MET A 401 -1.81 -9.10 25.16
C MET A 401 -3.01 -9.43 26.06
N LEU A 402 -4.21 -9.05 25.60
CA LEU A 402 -5.47 -9.30 26.28
C LEU A 402 -6.23 -10.38 25.51
N ILE A 403 -6.71 -11.38 26.23
CA ILE A 403 -7.54 -12.48 25.74
C ILE A 403 -8.91 -12.36 26.40
N SER A 404 -9.99 -12.41 25.62
CA SER A 404 -11.37 -12.49 26.12
C SER A 404 -11.85 -13.94 26.16
N LYS A 405 -12.57 -14.32 27.22
CA LYS A 405 -13.13 -15.67 27.42
C LYS A 405 -14.59 -15.79 26.99
N ASP A 406 -15.28 -14.67 26.79
CA ASP A 406 -16.67 -14.62 26.32
C ASP A 406 -16.91 -13.48 25.30
N LEU A 407 -18.06 -13.53 24.62
CA LEU A 407 -18.42 -12.61 23.54
C LEU A 407 -18.66 -11.18 24.04
N ASP A 408 -19.21 -11.00 25.23
CA ASP A 408 -19.53 -9.69 25.78
C ASP A 408 -18.25 -8.99 26.23
N SER A 409 -17.35 -9.73 26.88
CA SER A 409 -15.98 -9.30 27.20
C SER A 409 -15.21 -8.92 25.95
N HIS A 410 -15.31 -9.72 24.87
CA HIS A 410 -14.69 -9.39 23.59
C HIS A 410 -15.20 -8.05 23.03
N LYS A 411 -16.52 -7.88 22.93
CA LYS A 411 -17.14 -6.66 22.41
C LYS A 411 -16.76 -5.43 23.25
N PHE A 412 -16.73 -5.59 24.58
CA PHE A 412 -16.37 -4.52 25.50
C PHE A 412 -14.91 -4.07 25.31
N LEU A 413 -13.96 -5.01 25.26
CA LEU A 413 -12.55 -4.71 25.01
C LEU A 413 -12.34 -4.12 23.61
N GLN A 414 -12.99 -4.68 22.58
CA GLN A 414 -12.90 -4.17 21.21
C GLN A 414 -13.39 -2.72 21.13
N LYS A 415 -14.51 -2.39 21.80
CA LYS A 415 -15.00 -1.02 21.89
C LYS A 415 -13.98 -0.07 22.51
N GLN A 416 -13.33 -0.46 23.61
CA GLN A 416 -12.27 0.35 24.21
C GLN A 416 -11.07 0.58 23.29
N PHE A 417 -10.70 -0.40 22.44
CA PHE A 417 -9.69 -0.20 21.40
C PHE A 417 -10.14 0.77 20.31
N MET A 418 -11.40 0.67 19.85
CA MET A 418 -11.97 1.57 18.84
C MET A 418 -12.07 3.01 19.34
N ASP A 419 -12.55 3.17 20.57
CA ASP A 419 -12.73 4.47 21.26
C ASP A 419 -11.39 5.04 21.79
N LYS A 420 -10.29 4.28 21.67
CA LYS A 420 -8.93 4.64 22.11
C LYS A 420 -8.84 4.94 23.61
N THR A 421 -9.66 4.29 24.42
CA THR A 421 -9.64 4.45 25.88
C THR A 421 -8.58 3.58 26.56
N ILE A 422 -8.07 2.56 25.86
CA ILE A 422 -6.95 1.72 26.34
C ILE A 422 -5.64 2.50 26.21
N GLN A 423 -4.92 2.63 27.32
CA GLN A 423 -3.56 3.17 27.31
C GLN A 423 -2.57 2.03 27.06
N LYS A 424 -1.61 2.26 26.17
CA LYS A 424 -0.58 1.28 25.83
C LYS A 424 0.77 1.98 25.83
N ARG A 425 1.78 1.29 26.32
CA ARG A 425 3.16 1.75 26.28
C ARG A 425 4.07 0.60 25.86
N TYR A 426 5.03 0.92 25.00
CA TYR A 426 6.00 -0.01 24.44
C TYR A 426 7.40 0.51 24.71
N CYS A 427 8.35 -0.38 24.96
CA CYS A 427 9.77 -0.05 24.87
C CYS A 427 10.31 -0.49 23.51
N ALA A 428 11.16 0.34 22.92
CA ALA A 428 11.95 -0.02 21.76
C ALA A 428 13.41 0.44 21.90
N VAL A 429 14.32 -0.28 21.26
CA VAL A 429 15.70 0.17 21.03
C VAL A 429 15.87 0.49 19.55
N LEU A 430 16.26 1.73 19.26
CA LEU A 430 16.47 2.24 17.92
C LEU A 430 17.96 2.27 17.56
N GLU A 431 18.26 2.15 16.28
CA GLU A 431 19.58 2.43 15.73
C GLU A 431 19.84 3.95 15.72
N GLY A 432 21.05 4.35 16.12
CA GLY A 432 21.45 5.76 16.19
C GLY A 432 21.02 6.44 17.49
N THR A 433 21.29 7.75 17.56
CA THR A 433 21.04 8.57 18.74
C THR A 433 20.00 9.64 18.38
N LEU A 434 18.94 9.75 19.17
CA LEU A 434 17.92 10.79 19.03
C LEU A 434 18.34 12.07 19.75
N ASP A 435 18.18 13.21 19.07
CA ASP A 435 18.50 14.54 19.62
C ASP A 435 17.43 15.08 20.58
N LYS A 436 16.19 14.61 20.44
CA LYS A 436 15.04 15.08 21.23
C LYS A 436 14.71 14.10 22.35
N SER A 437 14.25 14.62 23.48
CA SER A 437 13.83 13.82 24.63
C SER A 437 12.40 13.30 24.52
N GLU A 438 11.54 13.92 23.72
CA GLU A 438 10.18 13.44 23.42
C GLU A 438 9.62 14.08 22.15
N GLY A 439 8.51 13.53 21.66
CA GLY A 439 7.79 14.09 20.51
C GLY A 439 6.64 13.23 20.02
N GLU A 440 6.14 13.56 18.84
CA GLU A 440 5.06 12.84 18.17
C GLU A 440 5.41 12.60 16.69
N VAL A 441 5.04 11.43 16.18
CA VAL A 441 5.10 11.08 14.76
C VAL A 441 3.69 10.87 14.25
N ASN A 442 3.28 11.71 13.30
CA ASN A 442 1.95 11.72 12.69
C ASN A 442 2.04 11.50 11.19
N LEU A 443 2.35 10.27 10.79
CA LEU A 443 2.50 9.87 9.39
C LEU A 443 1.41 8.85 9.02
N PRO A 444 0.57 9.12 8.02
CA PRO A 444 -0.47 8.18 7.58
C PRO A 444 0.14 6.93 6.94
N LEU A 445 -0.44 5.76 7.21
CA LEU A 445 0.12 4.46 6.82
C LEU A 445 -0.82 3.67 5.90
N ALA A 446 -0.24 3.03 4.90
CA ALA A 446 -0.90 2.10 3.98
C ALA A 446 -0.08 0.81 3.84
N VAL A 447 -0.71 -0.25 3.31
CA VAL A 447 0.00 -1.47 2.94
C VAL A 447 0.90 -1.17 1.74
N ASP A 448 2.13 -1.67 1.76
CA ASP A 448 2.95 -1.70 0.56
C ASP A 448 2.56 -2.93 -0.28
N GLU A 449 1.79 -2.70 -1.34
CA GLU A 449 1.25 -3.79 -2.17
C GLU A 449 2.35 -4.56 -2.92
N ASP A 450 3.43 -3.88 -3.28
CA ASP A 450 4.55 -4.46 -4.00
C ASP A 450 5.47 -5.25 -3.06
N ASN A 451 5.52 -4.91 -1.77
CA ASN A 451 6.45 -5.49 -0.80
C ASN A 451 5.76 -6.08 0.44
N ARG A 452 4.60 -6.73 0.27
CA ARG A 452 3.89 -7.39 1.38
C ARG A 452 4.83 -8.34 2.15
N PRO A 453 4.83 -8.29 3.50
CA PRO A 453 3.85 -7.66 4.38
C PRO A 453 4.18 -6.21 4.82
N MET A 454 5.15 -5.55 4.19
CA MET A 454 5.57 -4.18 4.56
C MET A 454 4.42 -3.17 4.49
N GLN A 455 4.56 -2.10 5.26
CA GLN A 455 3.70 -0.94 5.28
C GLN A 455 4.53 0.28 4.88
N LYS A 456 3.88 1.29 4.31
CA LYS A 456 4.52 2.51 3.85
C LYS A 456 3.78 3.76 4.32
N VAL A 457 4.47 4.89 4.30
CA VAL A 457 3.84 6.19 4.50
C VAL A 457 3.15 6.61 3.20
N ASP A 458 1.86 6.95 3.30
CA ASP A 458 1.05 7.34 2.16
C ASP A 458 0.13 8.51 2.55
N PHE A 459 0.40 9.70 2.01
CA PHE A 459 -0.35 10.91 2.31
C PHE A 459 -1.68 11.03 1.56
N GLU A 460 -1.88 10.24 0.50
CA GLU A 460 -3.09 10.29 -0.33
C GLU A 460 -4.13 9.28 0.16
N SER A 461 -3.72 8.03 0.37
CA SER A 461 -4.62 6.91 0.69
C SER A 461 -4.39 6.31 2.08
N GLY A 462 -3.31 6.71 2.76
CA GLY A 462 -2.93 6.15 4.05
C GLY A 462 -3.90 6.49 5.18
N ARG A 463 -4.09 5.54 6.09
CA ARG A 463 -4.90 5.73 7.29
C ARG A 463 -4.11 6.55 8.30
N LYS A 464 -4.74 7.58 8.88
CA LYS A 464 -4.15 8.39 9.96
C LYS A 464 -3.56 7.48 11.05
N ALA A 465 -2.31 7.75 11.40
CA ALA A 465 -1.57 7.05 12.43
C ALA A 465 -0.75 8.04 13.27
N LEU A 466 -0.87 7.95 14.59
CA LEU A 466 -0.22 8.84 15.55
C LEU A 466 0.46 8.02 16.65
N THR A 467 1.75 8.30 16.83
CA THR A 467 2.60 7.71 17.87
C THR A 467 3.24 8.84 18.67
N LYS A 468 3.05 8.85 19.98
CA LYS A 468 3.88 9.70 20.87
C LYS A 468 5.08 8.90 21.33
N TRP A 469 6.18 9.56 21.63
CA TRP A 469 7.39 8.89 22.10
C TRP A 469 8.15 9.74 23.12
N ARG A 470 8.92 9.07 23.97
CA ARG A 470 9.84 9.68 24.94
C ARG A 470 11.13 8.88 24.99
N LEU A 471 12.26 9.57 24.95
CA LEU A 471 13.57 9.00 25.16
C LEU A 471 13.74 8.54 26.60
N ILE A 472 14.22 7.31 26.79
CA ILE A 472 14.56 6.76 28.11
C ILE A 472 16.05 6.98 28.35
N SER A 473 16.88 6.54 27.41
CA SER A 473 18.34 6.64 27.48
C SER A 473 18.96 6.58 26.08
N ASN A 474 20.17 7.13 25.98
CA ASN A 474 21.00 7.11 24.78
C ASN A 474 22.37 6.52 25.12
N ASN A 475 23.00 5.88 24.14
CA ASN A 475 24.45 5.72 24.06
C ASN A 475 24.93 6.15 22.66
N ASP A 476 26.22 6.02 22.37
CA ASP A 476 26.85 6.49 21.12
C ASP A 476 26.26 5.90 19.83
N LYS A 477 25.48 4.81 19.92
CA LYS A 477 24.97 4.08 18.74
C LYS A 477 23.49 3.73 18.81
N LYS A 478 22.82 3.94 19.95
CA LYS A 478 21.46 3.43 20.21
C LYS A 478 20.66 4.40 21.08
N SER A 479 19.35 4.42 20.84
CA SER A 479 18.36 5.12 21.66
C SER A 479 17.32 4.15 22.17
N MET A 480 17.12 4.09 23.49
CA MET A 480 15.99 3.40 24.08
C MET A 480 14.84 4.38 24.26
N VAL A 481 13.68 4.06 23.71
CA VAL A 481 12.50 4.92 23.72
C VAL A 481 11.29 4.21 24.27
N THR A 482 10.45 4.99 24.92
CA THR A 482 9.06 4.65 25.19
C THR A 482 8.20 5.10 24.01
N PHE A 483 7.41 4.20 23.42
CA PHE A 483 6.35 4.51 22.47
C PHE A 483 4.96 4.43 23.10
N ILE A 484 4.12 5.42 22.81
CA ILE A 484 2.71 5.51 23.24
C ILE A 484 1.84 5.63 21.98
N PRO A 485 1.41 4.50 21.39
CA PRO A 485 0.61 4.50 20.16
C PRO A 485 -0.84 4.92 20.42
N VAL A 486 -1.22 6.13 19.94
CA VAL A 486 -2.60 6.64 20.00
C VAL A 486 -3.51 5.88 19.04
N THR A 487 -2.99 5.49 17.88
CA THR A 487 -3.63 4.57 16.93
C THR A 487 -2.95 3.21 16.93
N GLY A 488 -3.59 2.18 16.35
CA GLY A 488 -3.01 0.83 16.22
C GLY A 488 -3.01 0.34 14.78
N ARG A 489 -2.19 0.94 13.90
CA ARG A 489 -2.02 0.45 12.53
C ARG A 489 -0.96 -0.66 12.47
N THR A 490 -1.07 -1.55 11.50
CA THR A 490 -0.07 -2.61 11.25
C THR A 490 1.32 -1.98 11.15
N HIS A 491 2.31 -2.54 11.85
CA HIS A 491 3.70 -2.08 11.85
C HIS A 491 3.90 -0.57 12.19
N GLN A 492 2.94 0.08 12.86
CA GLN A 492 2.95 1.55 13.01
C GLN A 492 4.23 2.09 13.67
N LEU A 493 4.61 1.53 14.82
CA LEU A 493 5.78 1.96 15.58
C LEU A 493 7.06 1.77 14.78
N ARG A 494 7.14 0.65 14.05
CA ARG A 494 8.28 0.25 13.23
C ARG A 494 8.49 1.21 12.05
N VAL A 495 7.43 1.53 11.31
CA VAL A 495 7.51 2.51 10.21
C VAL A 495 7.77 3.91 10.73
N HIS A 496 7.11 4.34 11.82
CA HIS A 496 7.32 5.67 12.40
C HIS A 496 8.74 5.86 12.93
N ALA A 497 9.36 4.80 13.46
CA ALA A 497 10.75 4.81 13.87
C ALA A 497 11.69 4.92 12.66
N ALA A 498 11.52 4.06 11.66
CA ALA A 498 12.42 3.97 10.52
C ALA A 498 12.29 5.10 9.48
N HIS A 499 11.15 5.80 9.42
CA HIS A 499 10.91 6.77 8.35
C HIS A 499 11.69 8.09 8.53
N PRO A 500 12.25 8.69 7.46
CA PRO A 500 13.03 9.94 7.56
C PRO A 500 12.25 11.14 8.10
N LYS A 501 10.93 11.19 7.83
CA LYS A 501 10.02 12.19 8.42
C LYS A 501 9.48 11.80 9.82
N GLY A 502 9.90 10.64 10.33
CA GLY A 502 9.56 10.10 11.63
C GLY A 502 10.71 10.31 12.60
N LEU A 503 11.31 9.23 13.08
CA LEU A 503 12.52 9.30 13.91
C LEU A 503 13.82 9.09 13.14
N ASP A 504 13.74 8.64 11.88
CA ASP A 504 14.89 8.27 11.04
C ASP A 504 15.87 7.30 11.73
N ALA A 505 15.33 6.45 12.62
CA ALA A 505 16.06 5.59 13.53
C ALA A 505 15.29 4.26 13.63
N PRO A 506 15.56 3.28 12.74
CA PRO A 506 14.82 2.02 12.73
C PRO A 506 15.02 1.23 14.01
N ILE A 507 14.03 0.41 14.38
CA ILE A 507 14.13 -0.46 15.55
C ILE A 507 15.18 -1.56 15.28
N ILE A 508 16.08 -1.79 16.24
CA ILE A 508 17.11 -2.84 16.13
C ILE A 508 16.45 -4.21 15.96
N GLY A 509 16.94 -4.97 14.97
CA GLY A 509 16.43 -6.30 14.64
C GLY A 509 15.13 -6.30 13.85
N ASP A 510 14.71 -5.14 13.33
CA ASP A 510 13.58 -5.06 12.42
C ASP A 510 13.98 -5.47 11.00
N THR A 511 13.81 -6.74 10.66
CA THR A 511 14.18 -7.27 9.34
C THR A 511 13.42 -6.68 8.16
N LEU A 512 12.33 -5.93 8.39
CA LEU A 512 11.57 -5.30 7.31
C LEU A 512 11.98 -3.84 7.07
N TYR A 513 12.30 -3.10 8.12
CA TYR A 513 12.53 -1.64 8.03
C TYR A 513 13.89 -1.17 8.55
N GLY A 514 14.66 -2.07 9.16
CA GLY A 514 15.97 -1.84 9.78
C GLY A 514 16.90 -3.03 9.51
N ASN A 515 18.00 -3.14 10.25
CA ASN A 515 18.91 -4.26 10.07
C ASN A 515 18.49 -5.50 10.88
N LYS A 516 18.85 -6.67 10.36
CA LYS A 516 18.70 -7.92 11.11
C LYS A 516 19.61 -7.90 12.33
N ALA A 517 19.10 -8.43 13.42
CA ALA A 517 19.80 -8.67 14.67
C ALA A 517 19.20 -9.94 15.29
N GLU A 518 19.63 -10.32 16.49
CA GLU A 518 19.13 -11.52 17.18
C GLU A 518 17.59 -11.53 17.32
N ARG A 519 16.99 -10.37 17.61
CA ARG A 519 15.54 -10.20 17.69
C ARG A 519 15.12 -8.75 17.48
N LEU A 520 13.83 -8.56 17.16
CA LEU A 520 13.21 -7.24 17.20
C LEU A 520 13.18 -6.71 18.64
N MET A 521 13.84 -5.58 18.86
CA MET A 521 13.87 -4.84 20.12
C MET A 521 12.64 -3.95 20.26
N LEU A 522 11.44 -4.56 20.23
CA LEU A 522 10.15 -3.91 20.48
C LEU A 522 9.31 -4.78 21.41
N HIS A 523 8.88 -4.20 22.53
CA HIS A 523 8.13 -4.89 23.57
C HIS A 523 6.90 -4.07 24.02
N ALA A 524 5.74 -4.71 24.11
CA ALA A 524 4.53 -4.13 24.69
C ALA A 524 4.60 -4.21 26.22
N GLU A 525 5.19 -3.19 26.84
CA GLU A 525 5.52 -3.18 28.27
C GLU A 525 4.33 -2.95 29.19
N TYR A 526 3.35 -2.14 28.78
CA TYR A 526 2.29 -1.73 29.69
C TYR A 526 0.95 -1.57 28.98
N ILE A 527 -0.12 -1.96 29.67
CA ILE A 527 -1.49 -1.76 29.24
C ILE A 527 -2.41 -1.36 30.40
N GLN A 528 -3.30 -0.41 30.14
CA GLN A 528 -4.37 -0.02 31.05
C GLN A 528 -5.73 -0.03 30.33
N PHE A 529 -6.73 -0.65 30.94
CA PHE A 529 -8.08 -0.76 30.39
C PHE A 529 -9.12 -0.89 31.50
N LYS A 530 -10.41 -0.75 31.16
CA LYS A 530 -11.51 -1.06 32.09
C LYS A 530 -11.86 -2.54 32.00
N HIS A 531 -12.04 -3.20 33.13
CA HIS A 531 -12.45 -4.60 33.20
C HIS A 531 -13.88 -4.79 32.63
N PRO A 532 -14.15 -5.84 31.82
CA PRO A 532 -15.46 -6.02 31.19
C PRO A 532 -16.64 -6.21 32.15
N GLN A 533 -16.42 -6.89 33.29
CA GLN A 533 -17.51 -7.22 34.22
C GLN A 533 -17.91 -6.06 35.13
N ASN A 534 -16.91 -5.33 35.66
CA ASN A 534 -17.12 -4.38 36.76
C ASN A 534 -16.66 -2.95 36.44
N GLY A 535 -16.11 -2.72 35.23
CA GLY A 535 -15.66 -1.40 34.78
C GLY A 535 -14.44 -0.83 35.52
N ARG A 536 -13.84 -1.56 36.48
CA ARG A 536 -12.67 -1.10 37.23
C ARG A 536 -11.48 -0.93 36.30
N ILE A 537 -10.66 0.08 36.58
CA ILE A 537 -9.41 0.28 35.84
C ILE A 537 -8.41 -0.80 36.28
N MET A 538 -7.86 -1.52 35.31
CA MET A 538 -6.81 -2.50 35.49
C MET A 538 -5.55 -2.02 34.78
N GLN A 539 -4.39 -2.31 35.36
CA GLN A 539 -3.07 -1.95 34.85
C GLN A 539 -2.16 -3.16 34.95
N PHE A 540 -1.41 -3.44 33.89
CA PHE A 540 -0.42 -4.50 33.85
C PHE A 540 0.87 -3.98 33.23
N GLU A 541 2.00 -4.42 33.78
CA GLU A 541 3.34 -4.06 33.34
C GLU A 541 4.22 -5.31 33.26
N ASN A 542 5.05 -5.38 32.23
CA ASN A 542 6.07 -6.40 32.00
C ASN A 542 7.25 -5.70 31.32
N MET A 543 8.32 -5.45 32.07
CA MET A 543 9.44 -4.63 31.60
C MET A 543 10.28 -5.39 30.57
N ALA A 544 10.70 -4.72 29.51
CA ALA A 544 11.58 -5.31 28.53
C ALA A 544 12.98 -5.54 29.11
N SER A 545 13.54 -6.72 28.92
CA SER A 545 14.94 -7.02 29.28
C SER A 545 15.94 -6.52 28.21
N PHE A 546 15.67 -5.38 27.58
CA PHE A 546 16.55 -4.80 26.57
C PHE A 546 17.68 -4.04 27.28
N GLY A 547 18.91 -4.53 27.15
CA GLY A 547 20.10 -3.77 27.61
C GLY A 547 20.58 -2.81 26.52
N ILE A 548 20.88 -1.56 26.90
CA ILE A 548 21.65 -0.63 26.06
C ILE A 548 22.74 0.07 26.83
#